data_AF-A0A373B7D8-F1
#
_entry.id   AF-A0A373B7D8-F1
#
_cell.length_a   1.000
_cell.length_b   1.000
_cell.length_c   1.000
_cell.angle_alpha   90.00
_cell.angle_beta   90.00
_cell.angle_gamma   90.00
#
_symmetry.space_group_name_H-M   'P 1'
#
loop_
_entity.id
_entity.type
_entity.pdbx_description
1 polymer ?
#
loop_
_entity_poly.entity_id
_entity_poly.type
_entity_poly.pdbx_seq_one_letter_code
_entity_poly.pdbx_strand_id
1 'polypeptide(L)'
;MQWAFLCLNAASFKLKAMIKFLGLLLCCSGCVLLYLTHANQTVLKQAVAKKYRWVGLTGLVLALVLLLSVLPKLVAVLMWLLIPLVLWSALPFLPLLHGALTHDVATRSKDTT
;
A
#
# COMPACT_ATOMS: atom_id res chain seq x y z
N MET A 1 -14.97 -40.14 5.68
CA MET A 1 -14.61 -38.95 6.49
C MET A 1 -13.43 -38.15 5.95
N GLN A 2 -12.58 -38.68 5.06
CA GLN A 2 -11.48 -37.92 4.40
C GLN A 2 -11.93 -36.70 3.59
N TRP A 3 -13.08 -36.75 2.92
CA TRP A 3 -13.58 -35.65 2.08
C TRP A 3 -13.89 -34.37 2.88
N ALA A 4 -14.41 -34.51 4.11
CA ALA A 4 -14.68 -33.36 4.99
C ALA A 4 -13.38 -32.68 5.44
N PHE A 5 -12.34 -33.47 5.75
CA PHE A 5 -11.01 -32.95 6.08
C PHE A 5 -10.36 -32.23 4.89
N LEU A 6 -10.54 -32.75 3.67
CA LEU A 6 -10.02 -32.14 2.44
C LEU A 6 -10.68 -30.78 2.15
N CYS A 7 -12.01 -30.70 2.27
CA CYS A 7 -12.74 -29.44 2.14
C CYS A 7 -12.36 -28.43 3.23
N LEU A 8 -12.19 -28.88 4.47
CA LEU A 8 -11.80 -28.01 5.59
C LEU A 8 -10.37 -27.46 5.40
N ASN A 9 -9.44 -28.28 4.90
CA ASN A 9 -8.07 -27.86 4.64
C ASN A 9 -7.98 -26.90 3.43
N ALA A 10 -8.78 -27.13 2.38
CA ALA A 10 -8.86 -26.22 1.24
C ALA A 10 -9.45 -24.86 1.64
N ALA A 11 -10.50 -24.85 2.47
CA ALA A 11 -11.10 -23.64 3.00
C ALA A 11 -10.13 -22.86 3.91
N SER A 12 -9.39 -23.55 4.77
CA SER A 12 -8.39 -22.93 5.65
C SER A 12 -7.24 -22.29 4.84
N PHE A 13 -6.81 -22.94 3.75
CA PHE A 13 -5.80 -22.41 2.85
C PHE A 13 -6.29 -21.16 2.11
N LYS A 14 -7.50 -21.20 1.55
CA LYS A 14 -8.17 -20.05 0.90
C LYS A 14 -8.32 -18.88 1.87
N LEU A 15 -8.77 -19.14 3.10
CA LEU A 15 -8.96 -18.12 4.13
C LEU A 15 -7.62 -17.46 4.50
N LYS A 16 -6.57 -18.26 4.72
CA LYS A 16 -5.21 -17.74 4.96
C LYS A 16 -4.73 -16.89 3.79
N ALA A 17 -4.96 -17.30 2.55
CA ALA A 17 -4.59 -16.49 1.39
C ALA A 17 -5.31 -15.13 1.36
N MET A 18 -6.64 -15.10 1.60
CA MET A 18 -7.41 -13.85 1.64
C MET A 18 -6.92 -12.90 2.72
N ILE A 19 -6.60 -13.40 3.92
CA ILE A 19 -6.10 -12.57 5.02
C ILE A 19 -4.72 -11.96 4.69
N LYS A 20 -3.86 -12.68 3.96
CA LYS A 20 -2.57 -12.13 3.48
C LYS A 20 -2.79 -10.95 2.54
N PHE A 21 -3.66 -11.09 1.54
CA PHE A 21 -3.98 -10.02 0.61
C PHE A 21 -4.64 -8.83 1.31
N LEU A 22 -5.55 -9.08 2.24
CA LEU A 22 -6.19 -8.03 3.03
C LEU A 22 -5.17 -7.26 3.88
N GLY A 23 -4.30 -7.97 4.58
CA GLY A 23 -3.21 -7.36 5.36
C GLY A 23 -2.27 -6.52 4.48
N LEU A 24 -1.94 -6.99 3.29
CA LEU A 24 -1.12 -6.26 2.33
C LEU A 24 -1.80 -4.96 1.86
N LEU A 25 -3.06 -5.04 1.44
CA LEU A 25 -3.85 -3.87 1.02
C LEU A 25 -4.02 -2.85 2.15
N LEU A 26 -4.23 -3.32 3.37
CA LEU A 26 -4.36 -2.48 4.55
C LEU A 26 -3.03 -1.79 4.91
N CYS A 27 -1.91 -2.50 4.75
CA CYS A 27 -0.58 -1.92 4.94
C CYS A 27 -0.29 -0.84 3.89
N CYS A 28 -0.55 -1.12 2.60
CA CYS A 28 -0.36 -0.16 1.52
C CYS A 28 -1.22 1.09 1.73
N SER A 29 -2.52 0.93 2.00
CA SER A 29 -3.43 2.06 2.23
C SER A 29 -3.05 2.88 3.47
N GLY A 30 -2.66 2.24 4.57
CA GLY A 30 -2.14 2.91 5.77
C GLY A 30 -0.87 3.72 5.49
N CYS A 31 0.08 3.14 4.72
CA CYS A 31 1.31 3.81 4.31
C CYS A 31 1.04 5.03 3.42
N VAL A 32 0.15 4.89 2.44
CA VAL A 32 -0.27 5.99 1.57
C VAL A 32 -0.93 7.09 2.41
N LEU A 33 -1.88 6.75 3.27
CA LEU A 33 -2.59 7.74 4.07
C LEU A 33 -1.65 8.52 5.00
N LEU A 34 -0.66 7.84 5.61
CA LEU A 34 0.38 8.49 6.40
C LEU A 34 1.27 9.40 5.55
N TYR A 35 1.65 8.97 4.35
CA TYR A 35 2.41 9.79 3.41
C TYR A 35 1.65 11.05 3.01
N LEU A 36 0.36 10.90 2.68
CA LEU A 36 -0.51 12.01 2.27
C LEU A 36 -0.78 13.02 3.40
N THR A 37 -0.53 12.63 4.65
CA THR A 37 -0.68 13.51 5.82
C THR A 37 0.61 14.31 6.10
N HIS A 38 1.71 14.01 5.40
CA HIS A 38 2.97 14.70 5.59
C HIS A 38 3.00 16.05 4.85
N ALA A 39 3.49 17.10 5.51
CA ALA A 39 3.54 18.44 4.93
C ALA A 39 4.53 18.54 3.75
N ASN A 40 5.56 17.68 3.73
CA ASN A 40 6.59 17.63 2.69
C ASN A 40 6.20 16.72 1.51
N GLN A 41 4.90 16.57 1.25
CA GLN A 41 4.39 15.74 0.17
C GLN A 41 4.43 16.52 -1.15
N THR A 42 5.14 15.98 -2.15
CA THR A 42 5.23 16.57 -3.50
C THR A 42 4.03 16.23 -4.40
N VAL A 43 3.13 15.35 -3.94
CA VAL A 43 2.03 14.76 -4.73
C VAL A 43 0.71 15.57 -4.64
N LEU A 44 0.34 16.11 -3.47
CA LEU A 44 -0.84 16.99 -3.32
C LEU A 44 -0.40 18.40 -2.98
N LYS A 45 -1.12 19.40 -3.51
CA LYS A 45 -0.91 20.82 -3.19
C LYS A 45 -1.25 21.18 -1.74
N GLN A 46 -2.08 20.38 -1.08
CA GLN A 46 -2.49 20.58 0.31
C GLN A 46 -2.46 19.24 1.05
N ALA A 47 -1.71 19.19 2.15
CA ALA A 47 -1.58 18.00 2.98
C ALA A 47 -2.93 17.61 3.63
N VAL A 48 -3.18 16.32 3.75
CA VAL A 48 -4.36 15.80 4.43
C VAL A 48 -4.35 16.21 5.90
N ALA A 49 -5.53 16.49 6.47
CA ALA A 49 -5.64 16.94 7.86
C ALA A 49 -4.97 15.96 8.84
N LYS A 50 -4.21 16.48 9.82
CA LYS A 50 -3.48 15.71 10.84
C LYS A 50 -4.34 14.65 11.55
N LYS A 51 -5.66 14.82 11.61
CA LYS A 51 -6.60 13.84 12.18
C LYS A 51 -6.51 12.47 11.50
N TYR A 52 -6.31 12.44 10.17
CA TYR A 52 -6.20 11.19 9.41
C TYR A 52 -4.86 10.47 9.60
N ARG A 53 -3.85 11.13 10.18
CA ARG A 53 -2.59 10.48 10.56
C ARG A 53 -2.84 9.32 11.51
N TRP A 54 -3.73 9.51 12.48
CA TRP A 54 -4.08 8.47 13.45
C TRP A 54 -4.79 7.31 12.78
N VAL A 55 -5.68 7.58 11.83
CA VAL A 55 -6.36 6.55 11.04
C VAL A 55 -5.32 5.72 10.25
N GLY A 56 -4.38 6.37 9.57
CA GLY A 56 -3.31 5.70 8.84
C GLY A 56 -2.41 4.86 9.75
N LEU A 57 -2.05 5.38 10.93
CA LEU A 57 -1.26 4.66 11.93
C LEU A 57 -2.00 3.43 12.45
N THR A 58 -3.29 3.58 12.81
CA THR A 58 -4.10 2.45 13.29
C THR A 58 -4.26 1.39 12.21
N GLY A 59 -4.47 1.77 10.95
CA GLY A 59 -4.53 0.84 9.82
C GLY A 59 -3.21 0.10 9.61
N LEU A 60 -2.08 0.79 9.77
CA LEU A 60 -0.74 0.20 9.66
C LEU A 60 -0.47 -0.84 10.77
N VAL A 61 -0.88 -0.55 12.01
CA VAL A 61 -0.76 -1.47 13.15
C VAL A 61 -1.70 -2.67 12.98
N LEU A 62 -2.94 -2.44 12.57
CA LEU A 62 -3.90 -3.51 12.25
C LEU A 62 -3.37 -4.44 11.16
N ALA A 63 -2.74 -3.87 10.11
CA ALA A 63 -2.11 -4.65 9.06
C ALA A 63 -1.00 -5.56 9.60
N LEU A 64 -0.15 -5.06 10.50
CA LEU A 64 0.90 -5.88 11.13
C LEU A 64 0.31 -7.06 11.91
N VAL A 65 -0.74 -6.82 12.71
CA VAL A 65 -1.43 -7.87 13.48
C VAL A 65 -2.02 -8.94 12.54
N LEU A 66 -2.66 -8.51 11.45
CA LEU A 66 -3.20 -9.41 10.42
C LEU A 66 -2.09 -10.24 9.76
N LEU A 67 -0.97 -9.64 9.37
CA LEU A 67 0.16 -10.37 8.79
C LEU A 67 0.77 -11.38 9.78
N LEU A 68 0.93 -10.99 11.06
CA LEU A 68 1.46 -11.88 12.10
C LEU A 68 0.56 -13.08 12.39
N SER A 69 -0.74 -12.97 12.14
CA SER A 69 -1.69 -14.08 12.34
C SER A 69 -1.57 -15.19 11.28
N VAL A 70 -0.97 -14.89 10.13
CA VAL A 70 -0.93 -15.80 8.97
C VAL A 70 0.48 -16.14 8.49
N LEU A 71 1.43 -15.22 8.63
CA LEU A 71 2.82 -15.41 8.23
C LEU A 71 3.72 -15.66 9.44
N PRO A 72 4.89 -16.31 9.24
CA PRO A 72 5.93 -16.37 10.26
C PRO A 72 6.38 -14.96 10.65
N LYS A 73 6.69 -14.77 11.94
CA LYS A 73 6.99 -13.46 12.55
C LYS A 73 8.01 -12.63 11.76
N LEU A 74 9.09 -13.27 11.31
CA LEU A 74 10.15 -12.60 10.55
C LEU A 74 9.65 -12.04 9.21
N VAL A 75 8.88 -12.83 8.46
CA VAL A 75 8.37 -12.42 7.13
C VAL A 75 7.33 -11.32 7.26
N ALA A 76 6.46 -11.40 8.27
CA ALA A 76 5.45 -10.38 8.54
C ALA A 76 6.09 -9.01 8.82
N VAL A 77 7.09 -8.95 9.70
CA VAL A 77 7.80 -7.71 10.03
C VAL A 77 8.58 -7.18 8.82
N LEU A 78 9.26 -8.06 8.08
CA LEU A 78 10.03 -7.67 6.91
C LEU A 78 9.15 -7.06 5.82
N MET A 79 8.02 -7.70 5.49
CA MET A 79 7.05 -7.18 4.54
C MET A 79 6.46 -5.84 5.01
N TRP A 80 6.10 -5.76 6.30
CA TRP A 80 5.54 -4.54 6.89
C TRP A 80 6.51 -3.34 6.85
N LEU A 81 7.82 -3.57 6.93
CA LEU A 81 8.84 -2.52 6.78
C LEU A 81 9.16 -2.19 5.31
N LEU A 82 9.23 -3.21 4.45
CA LEU A 82 9.56 -3.02 3.03
C LEU A 82 8.50 -2.22 2.29
N ILE A 83 7.21 -2.41 2.60
CA ILE A 83 6.11 -1.71 1.94
C ILE A 83 6.24 -0.19 2.06
N PRO A 84 6.30 0.41 3.28
CA PRO A 84 6.51 1.85 3.42
C PRO A 84 7.86 2.30 2.84
N LEU A 85 8.92 1.50 2.94
CA LEU A 85 10.21 1.83 2.34
C LEU A 85 10.09 2.02 0.82
N VAL A 86 9.46 1.08 0.12
CA VAL A 86 9.26 1.12 -1.34
C VAL A 86 8.26 2.19 -1.73
N LEU A 87 7.14 2.31 -0.99
CA LEU A 87 6.14 3.35 -1.27
C LEU A 87 6.74 4.74 -1.10
N TRP A 88 7.34 5.02 0.06
CA TRP A 88 7.89 6.35 0.34
C TRP A 88 9.10 6.69 -0.51
N SER A 89 9.86 5.71 -1.01
CA SER A 89 10.91 5.95 -2.00
C SER A 89 10.33 6.18 -3.40
N ALA A 90 9.29 5.48 -3.82
CA ALA A 90 8.68 5.62 -5.15
C ALA A 90 7.78 6.87 -5.29
N LEU A 91 7.02 7.21 -4.25
CA LEU A 91 6.08 8.34 -4.20
C LEU A 91 6.66 9.70 -4.62
N PRO A 92 7.90 10.12 -4.23
CA PRO A 92 8.48 11.38 -4.69
C PRO A 92 8.83 11.41 -6.18
N PHE A 93 8.87 10.28 -6.88
CA PHE A 93 9.14 10.22 -8.31
C PHE A 93 7.88 10.38 -9.18
N LEU A 94 6.67 10.26 -8.62
CA LEU A 94 5.42 10.44 -9.35
C LEU A 94 5.27 11.83 -10.02
N PRO A 95 5.58 12.95 -9.33
CA PRO A 95 5.49 14.28 -9.94
C PRO A 95 6.45 14.47 -11.12
N LEU A 96 7.63 13.84 -11.07
CA LEU A 96 8.62 13.89 -12.15
C LEU A 96 8.10 13.19 -13.41
N LEU A 97 7.46 12.02 -13.25
CA LEU A 97 6.82 11.32 -14.36
C LEU A 97 5.66 12.13 -14.97
N HIS A 98 4.83 12.76 -14.12
CA HIS A 98 3.72 13.59 -14.59
C HIS A 98 4.23 14.81 -15.38
N GLY A 99 5.31 15.45 -14.92
CA GLY A 99 5.98 16.52 -15.65
C GLY A 99 6.45 16.07 -17.03
N ALA A 100 7.19 14.96 -17.11
CA ALA A 100 7.69 14.42 -18.38
C ALA A 100 6.56 14.13 -19.38
N LEU A 101 5.49 13.44 -18.95
CA LEU A 101 4.33 13.14 -19.78
C LEU A 101 3.62 14.41 -20.29
N THR A 102 3.50 15.44 -19.44
CA THR A 102 2.85 16.70 -19.84
C THR A 102 3.67 17.47 -20.87
N HIS A 103 5.01 17.42 -20.76
CA HIS A 103 5.92 18.02 -21.74
C HIS A 103 5.85 17.30 -23.09
N ASP A 104 5.81 15.97 -23.13
CA ASP A 104 5.66 15.18 -24.37
C ASP A 104 4.33 15.45 -25.09
N VAL A 105 3.23 15.61 -24.35
CA VAL A 105 1.93 15.95 -24.94
C VAL A 105 1.94 17.38 -25.50
N ALA A 106 2.57 18.32 -24.80
CA ALA A 106 2.64 19.72 -25.22
C ALA A 106 3.50 19.92 -26.47
N THR A 107 4.61 19.19 -26.61
CA THR A 107 5.45 19.24 -27.83
C THR A 107 4.74 18.61 -29.01
N ARG A 108 4.07 17.47 -28.82
CA ARG A 108 3.33 16.79 -29.89
C ARG A 108 2.15 17.60 -30.43
N SER A 109 1.46 18.36 -29.58
CA SER A 109 0.37 19.25 -30.01
C SER A 109 0.85 20.46 -30.82
N LYS A 110 2.12 20.85 -30.71
CA LYS A 110 2.68 22.02 -31.40
C LYS A 110 3.18 21.70 -32.82
N ASP A 111 3.46 20.43 -33.11
CA ASP A 111 3.84 19.94 -34.44
C ASP A 111 2.63 19.63 -35.36
N THR A 112 1.40 19.75 -34.86
CA THR A 112 0.16 19.45 -35.63
C THR A 112 -0.64 20.67 -36.08
N THR A 113 -0.15 21.88 -35.81
CA THR A 113 -0.72 23.18 -36.26
C THR A 113 0.33 23.96 -37.02
#